data_AF-A0A4R4BW79-F1
#
_entry.id   AF-A0A4R4BW79-F1
#
_cell.length_a   1.000
_cell.length_b   1.000
_cell.length_c   1.000
_cell.angle_alpha   90.00
_cell.angle_beta   90.00
_cell.angle_gamma   90.00
#
_symmetry.space_group_name_H-M   'P 1'
#
loop_
_entity.id
_entity.type
_entity.pdbx_description
1 polymer ?
#
loop_
_entity_poly.entity_id
_entity_poly.type
_entity_poly.pdbx_seq_one_letter_code
_entity_poly.pdbx_strand_id
1 'polypeptide(L)'
;MADSPRAPRKRTVRRIAWPLAIVAVFALAAVWLLTPRDPRPPEVLAPPGTSHVTLALSDLYMPFLAPEENADLRNRLPDSVDIVAHYTHTTTSYSLLSCSYGLGCLPDPHWDQRVEEEMRPVPARVTPRGGPGTQRTISFDLPHRLDGGYSIVSFHVTLSADALTHQPGYHALLARARQPDTAISRGGEPNLDYTIRFDDQDAAREQRVMQDCLETVLPSGVPSAGIPIAVTITTGSPHVSLAGSARCPLSDAAADALRATDVVPGVSVPAAPGRLPPGRIAAAQVALDLDHQVGATLLSGPIVPTAAMPRWYQRNDEGLGAYLIEFGPYRQLEIRMRFDNAHPVKGMMPIRTERWTYFDDALVGYTADIAYFMDTEKGMVVFHTQWDQYFHDGKTVFTQTTSRPCDDAVICGDDVARNPEAQAASPDVRAAGRDALAEIRGWMARPYDALQAEARSYLQFRSALKPVANR
;
A
#
# COMPACT_ATOMS: atom_id res chain seq x y z
N MET A 1 87.34 55.67 -5.32
CA MET A 1 85.89 55.78 -5.59
C MET A 1 85.41 54.37 -5.88
N ALA A 2 85.21 53.55 -4.84
CA ALA A 2 83.98 53.43 -4.04
C ALA A 2 82.90 52.65 -4.80
N ASP A 3 82.97 51.33 -4.71
CA ASP A 3 81.79 50.46 -4.88
C ASP A 3 81.70 49.51 -3.69
N SER A 4 80.63 49.68 -2.93
CA SER A 4 80.25 48.87 -1.77
C SER A 4 78.94 48.16 -2.13
N PRO A 5 78.83 46.83 -1.96
CA PRO A 5 77.62 46.11 -2.31
C PRO A 5 76.62 46.17 -1.15
N ARG A 6 75.46 46.79 -1.37
CA ARG A 6 74.27 46.57 -0.53
C ARG A 6 73.25 45.70 -1.27
N ALA A 7 73.16 44.43 -0.87
CA ALA A 7 71.86 43.76 -0.80
C ALA A 7 71.01 44.49 0.26
N PRO A 8 69.64 44.62 0.15
CA PRO A 8 68.76 43.46 0.06
C PRO A 8 67.37 43.74 -0.56
N ARG A 9 67.11 43.38 -1.84
CA ARG A 9 65.75 43.50 -2.42
C ARG A 9 64.91 42.20 -2.39
N LYS A 10 65.50 41.03 -2.09
CA LYS A 10 64.80 39.73 -2.15
C LYS A 10 64.05 39.33 -0.86
N ARG A 11 64.30 39.97 0.30
CA ARG A 11 63.66 39.57 1.58
C ARG A 11 62.27 40.19 1.82
N THR A 12 62.01 41.37 1.26
CA THR A 12 60.76 42.11 1.52
C THR A 12 59.59 41.59 0.68
N VAL A 13 59.84 41.20 -0.58
CA VAL A 13 58.82 40.60 -1.46
C VAL A 13 58.32 39.26 -0.91
N ARG A 14 59.20 38.44 -0.34
CA ARG A 14 58.84 37.14 0.27
C ARG A 14 58.06 37.29 1.59
N ARG A 15 58.26 38.39 2.34
CA ARG A 15 57.56 38.68 3.60
C ARG A 15 56.13 39.20 3.40
N ILE A 16 55.81 39.75 2.24
CA ILE A 16 54.46 40.26 1.91
C ILE A 16 53.68 39.22 1.06
N ALA A 17 54.37 38.45 0.21
CA ALA A 17 53.73 37.40 -0.58
C ALA A 17 53.15 36.25 0.27
N TRP A 18 53.79 35.90 1.40
CA TRP A 18 53.33 34.82 2.27
C TRP A 18 52.02 35.13 3.02
N PRO A 19 51.83 36.30 3.67
CA PRO A 19 50.54 36.65 4.26
C PRO A 19 49.46 36.84 3.20
N LEU A 20 49.77 37.37 2.01
CA LEU A 20 48.79 37.46 0.91
C LEU A 20 48.38 36.08 0.38
N ALA A 21 49.31 35.13 0.24
CA ALA A 21 49.00 33.76 -0.16
C ALA A 21 48.16 33.04 0.91
N ILE A 22 48.45 33.26 2.20
CA ILE A 22 47.65 32.71 3.31
C ILE A 22 46.25 33.31 3.30
N VAL A 23 46.11 34.63 3.15
CA VAL A 23 44.81 35.30 3.04
C VAL A 23 44.04 34.80 1.82
N ALA A 24 44.69 34.59 0.68
CA ALA A 24 44.05 34.04 -0.51
C ALA A 24 43.59 32.58 -0.30
N VAL A 25 44.38 31.75 0.37
CA VAL A 25 44.00 30.37 0.71
C VAL A 25 42.84 30.34 1.71
N PHE A 26 42.86 31.18 2.74
CA PHE A 26 41.74 31.30 3.68
C PHE A 26 40.48 31.87 3.02
N ALA A 27 40.62 32.83 2.11
CA ALA A 27 39.50 33.36 1.33
C ALA A 27 38.90 32.28 0.42
N LEU A 28 39.73 31.48 -0.26
CA LEU A 28 39.27 30.36 -1.09
C LEU A 28 38.64 29.24 -0.26
N ALA A 29 39.22 28.91 0.89
CA ALA A 29 38.67 27.92 1.81
C ALA A 29 37.35 28.40 2.43
N ALA A 30 37.24 29.68 2.79
CA ALA A 30 36.00 30.29 3.27
C ALA A 30 34.93 30.30 2.17
N VAL A 31 35.27 30.69 0.94
CA VAL A 31 34.34 30.61 -0.20
C VAL A 31 33.86 29.17 -0.41
N TRP A 32 34.76 28.20 -0.35
CA TRP A 32 34.40 26.78 -0.51
C TRP A 32 33.54 26.24 0.65
N LEU A 33 33.74 26.74 1.87
CA LEU A 33 32.93 26.42 3.05
C LEU A 33 31.60 27.19 3.10
N LEU A 34 31.44 28.26 2.31
CA LEU A 34 30.26 29.13 2.29
C LEU A 34 29.49 29.05 0.98
N THR A 35 29.84 28.13 0.07
CA THR A 35 29.01 27.80 -1.09
C THR A 35 28.26 26.50 -0.81
N PRO A 36 26.94 26.46 -1.04
CA PRO A 36 26.21 25.20 -0.95
C PRO A 36 26.82 24.24 -1.96
N ARG A 37 27.06 23.00 -1.52
CA ARG A 37 27.59 21.96 -2.42
C ARG A 37 26.55 21.49 -3.44
N ASP A 38 25.28 21.74 -3.12
CA ASP A 38 24.14 21.36 -3.95
C ASP A 38 23.59 22.56 -4.74
N PRO A 39 23.17 22.34 -6.01
CA PRO A 39 22.54 23.38 -6.82
C PRO A 39 21.24 23.85 -6.15
N ARG A 40 20.86 25.11 -6.41
CA ARG A 40 19.57 25.64 -5.96
C ARG A 40 18.45 24.70 -6.45
N PRO A 41 17.58 24.22 -5.55
CA PRO A 41 16.42 23.46 -5.95
C PRO A 41 15.60 24.25 -6.99
N PRO A 42 15.19 23.62 -8.11
CA PRO A 42 14.36 24.29 -9.10
C PRO A 42 13.02 24.68 -8.46
N GLU A 43 12.55 25.90 -8.73
CA GLU A 43 11.18 26.31 -8.40
C GLU A 43 10.24 25.57 -9.37
N VAL A 44 9.48 24.61 -8.84
CA VAL A 44 8.51 23.84 -9.63
C VAL A 44 7.24 24.67 -9.75
N LEU A 45 7.11 25.40 -10.85
CA LEU A 45 5.89 26.11 -11.21
C LEU A 45 5.13 25.30 -12.26
N ALA A 46 3.87 24.96 -11.97
CA ALA A 46 2.93 24.42 -12.96
C ALA A 46 2.87 25.35 -14.19
N PRO A 47 2.60 24.92 -15.43
CA PRO A 47 2.40 25.85 -16.55
C PRO A 47 1.18 26.77 -16.33
N PRO A 48 1.10 27.94 -16.99
CA PRO A 48 -0.12 28.74 -16.95
C PRO A 48 -1.25 28.04 -17.72
N GLY A 49 -2.47 28.06 -17.18
CA GLY A 49 -3.63 27.49 -17.87
C GLY A 49 -4.69 26.95 -16.93
N THR A 50 -5.64 26.24 -17.52
CA THR A 50 -6.73 25.55 -16.83
C THR A 50 -6.98 24.23 -17.54
N SER A 51 -7.11 23.14 -16.78
CA SER A 51 -7.49 21.84 -17.32
C SER A 51 -8.96 21.56 -17.03
N HIS A 52 -9.73 21.25 -18.08
CA HIS A 52 -11.02 20.61 -17.89
C HIS A 52 -10.79 19.15 -17.49
N VAL A 53 -11.28 18.72 -16.34
CA VAL A 53 -11.17 17.34 -15.86
C VAL A 53 -12.55 16.72 -15.85
N THR A 54 -12.63 15.48 -16.33
CA THR A 54 -13.83 14.65 -16.22
C THR A 54 -13.50 13.34 -15.52
N LEU A 55 -14.32 12.99 -14.53
CA LEU A 55 -14.24 11.74 -13.78
C LEU A 55 -15.55 10.98 -13.97
N ALA A 56 -15.47 9.68 -14.23
CA ALA A 56 -16.64 8.83 -14.30
C ALA A 56 -16.38 7.51 -13.60
N LEU A 57 -17.19 7.20 -12.58
CA LEU A 57 -17.07 5.95 -11.81
C LEU A 57 -17.61 4.81 -12.68
N SER A 58 -16.73 3.98 -13.22
CA SER A 58 -17.09 2.95 -14.21
C SER A 58 -17.46 1.63 -13.55
N ASP A 59 -16.80 1.27 -12.45
CA ASP A 59 -17.07 0.03 -11.70
C ASP A 59 -16.70 0.21 -10.23
N LEU A 60 -17.32 -0.56 -9.34
CA LEU A 60 -17.10 -0.51 -7.90
C LEU A 60 -17.46 -1.85 -7.28
N TYR A 61 -16.70 -2.29 -6.28
CA TYR A 61 -17.02 -3.49 -5.53
C TYR A 61 -16.85 -3.30 -4.03
N MET A 62 -17.92 -3.53 -3.27
CA MET A 62 -17.90 -3.67 -1.81
C MET A 62 -18.32 -5.12 -1.44
N PRO A 63 -17.52 -5.85 -0.64
CA PRO A 63 -17.72 -7.29 -0.40
C PRO A 63 -19.11 -7.71 0.06
N PHE A 64 -19.84 -6.88 0.81
CA PHE A 64 -21.14 -7.25 1.41
C PHE A 64 -22.38 -6.71 0.71
N LEU A 65 -22.18 -6.05 -0.43
CA LEU A 65 -23.28 -5.55 -1.25
C LEU A 65 -23.53 -6.51 -2.41
N ALA A 66 -24.80 -6.75 -2.73
CA ALA A 66 -25.17 -7.48 -3.93
C ALA A 66 -24.66 -6.73 -5.18
N PRO A 67 -24.51 -7.40 -6.34
CA PRO A 67 -24.07 -6.75 -7.57
C PRO A 67 -24.93 -5.53 -7.97
N GLU A 68 -26.25 -5.62 -7.75
CA GLU A 68 -27.19 -4.53 -8.03
C GLU A 68 -27.00 -3.34 -7.08
N GLU A 69 -26.68 -3.61 -5.81
CA GLU A 69 -26.39 -2.58 -4.80
C GLU A 69 -25.06 -1.89 -5.07
N ASN A 70 -24.03 -2.63 -5.50
CA ASN A 70 -22.76 -2.03 -5.93
C ASN A 70 -22.97 -1.09 -7.14
N ALA A 71 -23.82 -1.48 -8.09
CA ALA A 71 -24.16 -0.63 -9.23
C ALA A 71 -24.97 0.62 -8.83
N ASP A 72 -25.92 0.49 -7.89
CA ASP A 72 -26.68 1.62 -7.35
C ASP A 72 -25.78 2.56 -6.54
N LEU A 73 -24.94 2.03 -5.65
CA LEU A 73 -23.93 2.77 -4.88
C LEU A 73 -23.07 3.63 -5.82
N ARG A 74 -22.49 3.01 -6.85
CA ARG A 74 -21.69 3.73 -7.88
C ARG A 74 -22.46 4.88 -8.52
N ASN A 75 -23.75 4.71 -8.79
CA ASN A 75 -24.58 5.76 -9.42
C ASN A 75 -25.00 6.86 -8.43
N ARG A 76 -25.03 6.57 -7.12
CA ARG A 76 -25.38 7.50 -6.05
C ARG A 76 -24.20 8.27 -5.47
N LEU A 77 -22.99 7.72 -5.51
CA LEU A 77 -21.80 8.42 -5.02
C LEU A 77 -21.69 9.87 -5.57
N PRO A 78 -21.98 10.17 -6.86
CA PRO A 78 -21.97 11.53 -7.39
C PRO A 78 -23.23 12.38 -7.08
N ASP A 79 -24.08 11.99 -6.12
CA ASP A 79 -25.26 12.79 -5.73
C ASP A 79 -24.89 14.08 -5.01
N SER A 80 -23.80 14.04 -4.27
CA SER A 80 -23.13 15.19 -3.66
C SER A 80 -21.66 15.06 -4.02
N VAL A 81 -21.08 16.15 -4.52
CA VAL A 81 -19.67 16.21 -4.89
C VAL A 81 -19.12 17.54 -4.38
N ASP A 82 -18.08 17.47 -3.56
CA ASP A 82 -17.23 18.61 -3.22
C ASP A 82 -15.82 18.34 -3.75
N ILE A 83 -15.21 19.36 -4.34
CA ILE A 83 -13.85 19.25 -4.90
C ILE A 83 -13.01 20.33 -4.28
N VAL A 84 -11.92 19.92 -3.63
CA VAL A 84 -10.95 20.85 -3.04
C VAL A 84 -9.61 20.67 -3.74
N ALA A 85 -9.17 21.74 -4.41
CA ALA A 85 -7.88 21.81 -5.06
C ALA A 85 -6.82 22.34 -4.09
N HIS A 86 -5.67 21.67 -4.02
CA HIS A 86 -4.54 22.03 -3.18
C HIS A 86 -3.41 22.60 -4.01
N TYR A 87 -2.99 23.81 -3.64
CA TYR A 87 -1.93 24.56 -4.28
C TYR A 87 -0.79 24.82 -3.31
N THR A 88 0.45 24.82 -3.81
CA THR A 88 1.63 25.14 -3.02
C THR A 88 2.41 26.28 -3.63
N HIS A 89 3.00 27.11 -2.76
CA HIS A 89 3.97 28.13 -3.12
C HIS A 89 5.27 27.82 -2.37
N THR A 90 6.28 27.39 -3.11
CA THR A 90 7.59 27.03 -2.56
C THR A 90 8.57 28.18 -2.75
N THR A 91 9.03 28.74 -1.64
CA THR A 91 10.09 29.75 -1.63
C THR A 91 11.40 29.11 -1.20
N THR A 92 12.44 29.29 -2.00
CA THR A 92 13.78 28.73 -1.73
C THR A 92 14.72 29.86 -1.33
N SER A 93 15.19 29.84 -0.08
CA SER A 93 16.16 30.79 0.49
C SER A 93 17.49 30.12 0.78
N TYR A 94 18.58 30.86 0.65
CA TYR A 94 19.90 30.38 1.04
C TYR A 94 20.17 30.67 2.52
N SER A 95 20.52 29.65 3.29
CA SER A 95 20.96 29.82 4.67
C SER A 95 22.41 29.40 4.83
N LEU A 96 23.14 30.20 5.61
CA LEU A 96 24.53 29.96 5.97
C LEU A 96 24.68 29.26 7.32
N LEU A 97 23.61 29.22 8.10
CA LEU A 97 23.62 28.80 9.49
C LEU A 97 22.43 27.89 9.78
N SER A 98 22.68 26.77 10.44
CA SER A 98 21.64 25.94 11.03
C SER A 98 21.56 26.22 12.53
N CYS A 99 20.40 26.63 13.01
CA CYS A 99 20.19 27.01 14.41
C CYS A 99 19.46 25.90 15.16
N SER A 100 20.03 25.45 16.28
CA SER A 100 19.37 24.50 17.19
C SER A 100 19.06 25.15 18.53
N TYR A 101 17.87 24.89 19.06
CA TYR A 101 17.43 25.46 20.32
C TYR A 101 18.34 24.99 21.47
N GLY A 102 18.97 25.94 22.16
CA GLY A 102 19.89 25.67 23.28
C GLY A 102 21.36 25.43 22.91
N LEU A 103 21.70 25.25 21.62
CA LEU A 103 23.08 25.02 21.14
C LEU A 103 23.65 26.19 20.30
N GLY A 104 22.80 27.16 19.91
CA GLY A 104 23.19 28.27 19.04
C GLY A 104 23.17 27.89 17.55
N CYS A 105 23.68 28.78 16.71
CA CYS A 105 23.72 28.57 15.26
C CYS A 105 25.11 28.14 14.80
N LEU A 106 25.19 27.07 14.01
CA LEU A 106 26.42 26.55 13.45
C LEU A 106 26.48 26.82 11.94
N PRO A 107 27.68 27.09 11.36
CA PRO A 107 27.86 27.17 9.92
C PRO A 107 27.41 25.89 9.23
N ASP A 108 26.38 26.02 8.40
CA ASP A 108 25.81 24.94 7.62
C ASP A 108 25.20 25.56 6.36
N PRO A 109 25.97 25.72 5.26
CA PRO A 109 25.49 26.32 4.02
C PRO A 109 24.52 25.37 3.28
N HIS A 110 23.23 25.67 3.31
CA HIS A 110 22.20 24.87 2.64
C HIS A 110 21.09 25.74 2.03
N TRP A 111 20.26 25.10 1.21
CA TRP A 111 19.04 25.71 0.69
C TRP A 111 17.89 25.35 1.62
N ASP A 112 17.27 26.37 2.21
CA ASP A 112 16.02 26.24 2.93
C ASP A 112 14.86 26.36 1.95
N GLN A 113 13.88 25.48 2.10
CA GLN A 113 12.62 25.55 1.37
C GLN A 113 11.50 25.80 2.36
N ARG A 114 10.75 26.87 2.13
CA ARG A 114 9.51 27.14 2.84
C ARG A 114 8.36 26.94 1.87
N VAL A 115 7.48 26.00 2.21
CA VAL A 115 6.28 25.68 1.45
C VAL A 115 5.09 26.32 2.15
N GLU A 116 4.31 27.09 1.41
CA GLU A 116 3.03 27.64 1.85
C GLU A 116 1.92 26.96 1.06
N GLU A 117 0.83 26.60 1.75
CA GLU A 117 -0.27 25.81 1.20
C GLU A 117 -1.54 26.65 1.10
N GLU A 118 -2.30 26.44 0.04
CA GLU A 118 -3.61 27.06 -0.17
C GLU A 118 -4.60 26.04 -0.73
N MET A 119 -5.78 25.95 -0.11
CA MET A 119 -6.87 25.08 -0.55
C MET A 119 -8.00 25.92 -1.14
N ARG A 120 -8.54 25.49 -2.29
CA ARG A 120 -9.63 26.17 -2.98
C ARG A 120 -10.76 25.20 -3.36
N PRO A 121 -12.01 25.50 -3.01
CA PRO A 121 -13.15 24.74 -3.52
C PRO A 121 -13.30 24.99 -5.03
N VAL A 122 -13.57 23.93 -5.78
CA VAL A 122 -13.73 23.96 -7.23
C VAL A 122 -15.16 23.54 -7.58
N PRO A 123 -15.95 24.39 -8.26
CA PRO A 123 -17.29 24.03 -8.67
C PRO A 123 -17.29 22.83 -9.62
N ALA A 124 -18.01 21.78 -9.25
CA ALA A 124 -18.22 20.60 -10.08
C ALA A 124 -19.59 20.60 -10.75
N ARG A 125 -19.68 20.03 -11.95
CA ARG A 125 -20.92 19.71 -12.63
C ARG A 125 -21.06 18.19 -12.68
N VAL A 126 -22.21 17.68 -12.28
CA VAL A 126 -22.47 16.24 -12.34
C VAL A 126 -23.61 15.99 -13.31
N THR A 127 -23.41 15.03 -14.22
CA THR A 127 -24.51 14.57 -15.07
C THR A 127 -25.65 14.00 -14.20
N PRO A 128 -26.92 14.34 -14.51
CA PRO A 128 -28.06 13.82 -13.77
C PRO A 128 -28.11 12.29 -13.79
N ARG A 129 -28.80 11.69 -12.82
CA ARG A 129 -29.06 10.25 -12.86
C ARG A 129 -29.91 9.92 -14.10
N GLY A 130 -29.43 8.98 -14.90
CA GLY A 130 -30.25 8.32 -15.92
C GLY A 130 -30.81 6.99 -15.40
N GLY A 131 -31.19 6.12 -16.33
CA GLY A 131 -31.63 4.76 -16.00
C GLY A 131 -30.51 3.85 -15.48
N PRO A 132 -30.85 2.64 -15.01
CA PRO A 132 -29.88 1.66 -14.55
C PRO A 132 -28.88 1.34 -15.68
N GLY A 133 -27.63 1.78 -15.51
CA GLY A 133 -26.55 1.57 -16.47
C GLY A 133 -25.96 2.85 -17.08
N THR A 134 -26.58 4.03 -16.88
CA THR A 134 -25.96 5.29 -17.31
C THR A 134 -24.85 5.68 -16.34
N GLN A 135 -23.61 5.67 -16.84
CA GLN A 135 -22.47 6.18 -16.09
C GLN A 135 -22.61 7.69 -15.88
N ARG A 136 -22.42 8.15 -14.65
CA ARG A 136 -22.41 9.58 -14.32
C ARG A 136 -21.00 10.13 -14.41
N THR A 137 -20.89 11.31 -15.00
CA THR A 137 -19.65 12.08 -15.10
C THR A 137 -19.70 13.27 -14.15
N ILE A 138 -18.59 13.49 -13.44
CA ILE A 138 -18.26 14.68 -12.67
C ILE A 138 -17.27 15.48 -13.53
N SER A 139 -17.56 16.75 -13.80
CA SER A 139 -16.69 17.62 -14.59
C SER A 139 -16.41 18.94 -13.90
N PHE A 140 -15.18 19.42 -13.99
CA PHE A 140 -14.73 20.65 -13.34
C PHE A 140 -13.53 21.24 -14.05
N ASP A 141 -13.33 22.55 -13.86
CA ASP A 141 -12.20 23.28 -14.43
C ASP A 141 -11.17 23.56 -13.33
N LEU A 142 -9.94 23.11 -13.54
CA LEU A 142 -8.87 23.17 -12.55
C LEU A 142 -7.77 24.15 -13.01
N PRO A 143 -7.66 25.34 -12.39
CA PRO A 143 -6.57 26.28 -12.66
C PRO A 143 -5.23 25.68 -12.28
N HIS A 144 -4.22 25.85 -13.13
CA HIS A 144 -2.87 25.34 -12.87
C HIS A 144 -2.10 26.20 -11.86
N ARG A 145 -2.43 27.50 -11.82
CA ARG A 145 -1.83 28.50 -10.93
C ARG A 145 -2.89 29.39 -10.31
N LEU A 146 -2.59 29.94 -9.15
CA LEU A 146 -3.31 31.07 -8.56
C LEU A 146 -2.42 32.31 -8.54
N ASP A 147 -3.03 33.46 -8.28
CA ASP A 147 -2.29 34.70 -8.00
C ASP A 147 -1.36 34.49 -6.80
N GLY A 148 -0.20 35.14 -6.81
CA GLY A 148 0.79 35.01 -5.73
C GLY A 148 1.79 33.86 -5.90
N GLY A 149 1.78 33.14 -7.03
CA GLY A 149 2.81 32.14 -7.36
C GLY A 149 2.50 30.71 -6.90
N TYR A 150 1.29 30.45 -6.42
CA TYR A 150 0.84 29.12 -6.04
C TYR A 150 0.60 28.23 -7.28
N SER A 151 1.08 27.00 -7.24
CA SER A 151 0.93 25.98 -8.29
C SER A 151 0.13 24.80 -7.77
N ILE A 152 -0.76 24.25 -8.60
CA ILE A 152 -1.57 23.09 -8.22
C ILE A 152 -0.68 21.87 -8.00
N VAL A 153 -0.95 21.11 -6.93
CA VAL A 153 -0.25 19.85 -6.62
C VAL A 153 -1.18 18.66 -6.55
N SER A 154 -2.40 18.83 -6.06
CA SER A 154 -3.38 17.76 -5.93
C SER A 154 -4.81 18.31 -5.89
N PHE A 155 -5.80 17.44 -6.05
CA PHE A 155 -7.18 17.74 -5.70
C PHE A 155 -7.83 16.54 -5.04
N HIS A 156 -8.74 16.84 -4.12
CA HIS A 156 -9.54 15.89 -3.36
C HIS A 156 -10.98 15.95 -3.86
N VAL A 157 -11.62 14.79 -4.06
CA VAL A 157 -13.02 14.67 -4.47
C VAL A 157 -13.78 13.94 -3.38
N THR A 158 -14.61 14.66 -2.66
CA THR A 158 -15.51 14.10 -1.65
C THR A 158 -16.85 13.76 -2.31
N LEU A 159 -17.34 12.54 -2.09
CA LEU A 159 -18.55 11.97 -2.66
C LEU A 159 -19.64 11.81 -1.59
N SER A 160 -20.86 11.51 -2.02
CA SER A 160 -22.02 11.41 -1.12
C SER A 160 -21.84 10.33 -0.06
N ALA A 161 -21.77 10.73 1.22
CA ALA A 161 -21.80 9.82 2.36
C ALA A 161 -23.10 9.01 2.42
N ASP A 162 -24.21 9.63 2.04
CA ASP A 162 -25.52 9.00 2.05
C ASP A 162 -25.61 7.82 1.07
N ALA A 163 -24.84 7.83 -0.03
CA ALA A 163 -24.93 6.80 -1.07
C ALA A 163 -24.75 5.38 -0.52
N LEU A 164 -23.84 5.20 0.44
CA LEU A 164 -23.60 3.92 1.10
C LEU A 164 -24.71 3.58 2.10
N THR A 165 -25.14 4.56 2.89
CA THR A 165 -26.20 4.36 3.89
C THR A 165 -27.56 4.03 3.29
N HIS A 166 -27.76 4.26 1.99
CA HIS A 166 -29.00 3.88 1.28
C HIS A 166 -29.06 2.38 0.92
N GLN A 167 -27.96 1.64 1.04
CA GLN A 167 -27.90 0.26 0.57
C GLN A 167 -28.50 -0.71 1.61
N PRO A 168 -29.47 -1.57 1.23
CA PRO A 168 -30.01 -2.59 2.13
C PRO A 168 -28.95 -3.48 2.80
N GLY A 169 -27.91 -3.88 2.06
CA GLY A 169 -26.80 -4.69 2.54
C GLY A 169 -25.97 -3.96 3.61
N TYR A 170 -25.81 -2.65 3.49
CA TYR A 170 -25.17 -1.83 4.52
C TYR A 170 -25.99 -1.82 5.82
N HIS A 171 -27.31 -1.66 5.74
CA HIS A 171 -28.18 -1.77 6.91
C HIS A 171 -28.17 -3.17 7.53
N ALA A 172 -28.09 -4.22 6.70
CA ALA A 172 -27.98 -5.60 7.17
C ALA A 172 -26.67 -5.84 7.93
N LEU A 173 -25.57 -5.19 7.53
CA LEU A 173 -24.30 -5.19 8.24
C LEU A 173 -24.41 -4.47 9.59
N LEU A 174 -24.97 -3.25 9.61
CA LEU A 174 -25.17 -2.47 10.83
C LEU A 174 -26.04 -3.22 11.85
N ALA A 175 -27.11 -3.87 11.41
CA ALA A 175 -27.96 -4.66 12.29
C ALA A 175 -27.21 -5.82 12.96
N ARG A 176 -26.17 -6.37 12.32
CA ARG A 176 -25.32 -7.43 12.88
C ARG A 176 -24.28 -6.89 13.86
N ALA A 177 -23.83 -5.66 13.66
CA ALA A 177 -22.84 -4.96 14.48
C ALA A 177 -23.30 -4.67 15.92
N ARG A 178 -24.62 -4.66 16.18
CA ARG A 178 -25.25 -4.38 17.49
C ARG A 178 -24.83 -3.06 18.16
N GLN A 179 -24.32 -2.09 17.41
CA GLN A 179 -24.03 -0.74 17.91
C GLN A 179 -25.07 0.26 17.38
N PRO A 180 -25.40 1.32 18.15
CA PRO A 180 -26.18 2.43 17.65
C PRO A 180 -25.41 3.10 16.51
N ASP A 181 -26.12 3.43 15.43
CA ASP A 181 -25.58 4.17 14.29
C ASP A 181 -25.06 5.54 14.76
N THR A 182 -23.76 5.62 15.05
CA THR A 182 -23.09 6.89 15.19
C THR A 182 -22.87 7.39 13.78
N ALA A 183 -23.71 8.33 13.35
CA ALA A 183 -23.62 8.98 12.05
C ALA A 183 -22.15 9.17 11.66
N ILE A 184 -21.81 8.79 10.42
CA ILE A 184 -20.47 8.94 9.85
C ILE A 184 -20.01 10.37 10.16
N SER A 185 -18.97 10.52 10.99
CA SER A 185 -18.37 11.83 11.23
C SER A 185 -17.99 12.42 9.88
N ARG A 186 -18.19 13.74 9.66
CA ARG A 186 -17.87 14.41 8.37
C ARG A 186 -16.43 14.17 7.85
N GLY A 187 -15.53 13.61 8.65
CA GLY A 187 -14.22 13.12 8.21
C GLY A 187 -14.18 11.68 7.67
N GLY A 188 -15.33 11.03 7.46
CA GLY A 188 -15.46 9.65 6.98
C GLY A 188 -16.16 9.49 5.63
N GLU A 189 -16.46 10.61 4.97
CA GLU A 189 -17.16 10.62 3.68
C GLU A 189 -16.32 9.92 2.59
N PRO A 190 -16.97 9.19 1.67
CA PRO A 190 -16.26 8.51 0.61
C PRO A 190 -15.50 9.50 -0.27
N ASN A 191 -14.22 9.25 -0.53
CA ASN A 191 -13.41 10.20 -1.28
C ASN A 191 -12.34 9.56 -2.17
N LEU A 192 -11.86 10.38 -3.11
CA LEU A 192 -10.80 10.06 -4.06
C LEU A 192 -9.81 11.22 -4.12
N ASP A 193 -8.52 10.91 -4.13
CA ASP A 193 -7.45 11.89 -4.08
C ASP A 193 -6.50 11.72 -5.26
N TYR A 194 -6.19 12.83 -5.94
CA TYR A 194 -5.36 12.82 -7.14
C TYR A 194 -4.21 13.81 -7.01
N THR A 195 -2.99 13.30 -7.14
CA THR A 195 -1.80 14.13 -7.33
C THR A 195 -1.66 14.49 -8.80
N ILE A 196 -1.23 15.72 -9.06
CA ILE A 196 -1.07 16.28 -10.40
C ILE A 196 0.40 16.35 -10.76
N ARG A 197 0.70 15.94 -11.98
CA ARG A 197 2.01 16.12 -12.59
C ARG A 197 1.86 16.78 -13.95
N PHE A 198 2.82 17.64 -14.25
CA PHE A 198 2.96 18.26 -15.56
C PHE A 198 4.09 17.55 -16.29
N ASP A 199 3.77 16.83 -17.34
CA ASP A 199 4.74 16.05 -18.11
C ASP A 199 5.23 16.86 -19.31
N ASP A 200 6.53 16.85 -19.55
CA ASP A 200 7.18 17.54 -20.68
C ASP A 200 6.84 16.89 -22.04
N GLN A 201 6.31 15.66 -22.03
CA GLN A 201 5.85 14.94 -23.22
C GLN A 201 4.33 15.02 -23.33
N ASP A 202 3.82 15.01 -24.57
CA ASP A 202 2.38 14.87 -24.82
C ASP A 202 1.89 13.56 -24.20
N ALA A 203 1.26 13.63 -23.03
CA ALA A 203 0.40 12.56 -22.55
C ALA A 203 -0.74 12.46 -23.56
N ALA A 204 -0.86 11.29 -24.20
CA ALA A 204 -1.96 11.01 -25.11
C ALA A 204 -3.29 11.41 -24.45
N ARG A 205 -4.14 12.15 -25.17
CA ARG A 205 -5.50 12.60 -24.75
C ARG A 205 -6.48 11.43 -24.55
N GLU A 206 -5.97 10.20 -24.50
CA GLU A 206 -6.78 9.01 -24.38
C GLU A 206 -7.40 8.94 -22.99
N GLN A 207 -8.67 8.53 -22.99
CA GLN A 207 -9.40 8.19 -21.78
C GLN A 207 -8.58 7.19 -20.97
N ARG A 208 -8.22 7.56 -19.74
CA ARG A 208 -7.47 6.67 -18.84
C ARG A 208 -8.44 5.99 -17.90
N VAL A 209 -8.34 4.68 -17.80
CA VAL A 209 -9.01 3.92 -16.75
C VAL A 209 -8.00 3.73 -15.63
N MET A 210 -8.29 4.32 -14.49
CA MET A 210 -7.54 4.18 -13.26
C MET A 210 -8.25 3.20 -12.35
N GLN A 211 -7.49 2.29 -11.75
CA GLN A 211 -7.98 1.42 -10.70
C GLN A 211 -7.57 2.03 -9.37
N ASP A 212 -8.54 2.34 -8.54
CA ASP A 212 -8.36 3.12 -7.32
C ASP A 212 -9.10 2.44 -6.15
N CYS A 213 -8.97 2.99 -4.95
CA CYS A 213 -9.77 2.58 -3.81
C CYS A 213 -10.47 3.77 -3.19
N LEU A 214 -11.77 3.61 -2.95
CA LEU A 214 -12.59 4.61 -2.30
C LEU A 214 -12.22 4.64 -0.81
N GLU A 215 -11.67 5.76 -0.37
CA GLU A 215 -11.37 5.97 1.05
C GLU A 215 -12.66 6.35 1.76
N THR A 216 -13.06 5.57 2.76
CA THR A 216 -14.25 5.85 3.56
C THR A 216 -14.09 5.25 4.95
N VAL A 217 -14.71 5.88 5.94
CA VAL A 217 -14.77 5.33 7.30
C VAL A 217 -16.14 4.71 7.49
N LEU A 218 -16.17 3.38 7.56
CA LEU A 218 -17.38 2.63 7.89
C LEU A 218 -17.67 2.78 9.40
N PRO A 219 -18.95 2.80 9.82
CA PRO A 219 -19.27 2.93 11.24
C PRO A 219 -18.65 1.82 12.09
N SER A 220 -18.51 2.11 13.38
CA SER A 220 -18.00 1.13 14.35
C SER A 220 -18.86 -0.13 14.32
N GLY A 221 -18.21 -1.30 14.20
CA GLY A 221 -18.90 -2.57 14.08
C GLY A 221 -19.34 -2.95 12.65
N VAL A 222 -19.03 -2.15 11.63
CA VAL A 222 -18.94 -2.62 10.23
C VAL A 222 -17.50 -3.04 9.92
N PRO A 223 -17.25 -4.18 9.25
CA PRO A 223 -15.89 -4.64 8.98
C PRO A 223 -15.10 -3.61 8.17
N SER A 224 -13.84 -3.40 8.53
CA SER A 224 -12.95 -2.60 7.68
C SER A 224 -12.75 -3.32 6.35
N ALA A 225 -13.02 -2.63 5.25
CA ALA A 225 -12.92 -3.17 3.91
C ALA A 225 -12.38 -2.09 2.95
N GLY A 226 -11.36 -2.44 2.17
CA GLY A 226 -10.97 -1.62 1.02
C GLY A 226 -12.03 -1.76 -0.08
N ILE A 227 -12.58 -0.63 -0.56
CA ILE A 227 -13.59 -0.60 -1.62
C ILE A 227 -12.90 -0.28 -2.94
N PRO A 228 -12.49 -1.28 -3.75
CA PRO A 228 -11.93 -1.03 -5.07
C PRO A 228 -12.95 -0.36 -5.99
N ILE A 229 -12.47 0.59 -6.78
CA ILE A 229 -13.24 1.36 -7.74
C ILE A 229 -12.45 1.55 -9.03
N ALA A 230 -13.13 1.47 -10.18
CA ALA A 230 -12.57 1.85 -11.47
C ALA A 230 -13.07 3.24 -11.84
N VAL A 231 -12.15 4.15 -12.13
CA VAL A 231 -12.43 5.54 -12.49
C VAL A 231 -11.92 5.81 -13.89
N THR A 232 -12.81 6.26 -14.74
CA THR A 232 -12.46 6.83 -16.03
C THR A 232 -12.12 8.30 -15.85
N ILE A 233 -10.92 8.71 -16.26
CA ILE A 233 -10.44 10.09 -16.14
C ILE A 233 -10.00 10.61 -17.51
N THR A 234 -10.44 11.83 -17.84
CA THR A 234 -9.95 12.57 -19.02
C THR A 234 -9.56 13.98 -18.61
N THR A 235 -8.39 14.42 -19.07
CA THR A 235 -7.90 15.80 -18.91
C THR A 235 -7.92 16.51 -20.27
N GLY A 236 -8.44 17.74 -20.30
CA GLY A 236 -8.46 18.57 -21.52
C GLY A 236 -7.07 19.06 -21.94
N SER A 237 -6.05 18.85 -21.12
CA SER A 237 -4.67 19.32 -21.33
C SER A 237 -3.73 18.12 -21.54
N PRO A 238 -3.00 18.04 -22.68
CA PRO A 238 -2.14 16.91 -23.00
C PRO A 238 -0.87 16.81 -22.16
N HIS A 239 -0.56 17.80 -21.31
CA HIS A 239 0.62 17.79 -20.45
C HIS A 239 0.27 17.52 -18.99
N VAL A 240 -0.97 17.15 -18.68
CA VAL A 240 -1.40 16.91 -17.29
C VAL A 240 -1.65 15.43 -17.09
N SER A 241 -0.85 14.82 -16.22
CA SER A 241 -1.09 13.49 -15.70
C SER A 241 -1.59 13.54 -14.27
N LEU A 242 -2.46 12.58 -13.94
CA LEU A 242 -3.07 12.41 -12.64
C LEU A 242 -2.67 11.04 -12.10
N ALA A 243 -2.31 10.99 -10.82
CA ALA A 243 -2.01 9.77 -10.10
C ALA A 243 -2.91 9.68 -8.86
N GLY A 244 -3.62 8.58 -8.70
CA GLY A 244 -4.41 8.31 -7.50
C GLY A 244 -3.49 8.17 -6.28
N SER A 245 -3.98 8.55 -5.11
CA SER A 245 -3.23 8.47 -3.85
C SER A 245 -3.47 7.16 -3.09
N ALA A 246 -4.62 6.50 -3.30
CA ALA A 246 -5.07 5.44 -2.41
C ALA A 246 -4.43 4.09 -2.75
N ARG A 247 -3.97 3.38 -1.72
CA ARG A 247 -3.40 2.03 -1.85
C ARG A 247 -4.52 1.01 -1.70
N CYS A 248 -4.86 0.35 -2.80
CA CYS A 248 -5.78 -0.77 -2.76
C CYS A 248 -5.20 -2.01 -2.06
N PRO A 249 -6.06 -2.93 -1.58
CA PRO A 249 -5.65 -4.24 -1.04
C PRO A 249 -4.73 -5.04 -1.98
N LEU A 250 -4.83 -4.78 -3.29
CA LEU A 250 -3.87 -5.25 -4.29
C LEU A 250 -3.39 -4.05 -5.10
N SER A 251 -2.06 -3.87 -5.19
CA SER A 251 -1.47 -2.75 -5.94
C SER A 251 -1.71 -2.88 -7.44
N ASP A 252 -1.73 -1.76 -8.16
CA ASP A 252 -1.85 -1.72 -9.64
C ASP A 252 -0.82 -2.64 -10.30
N ALA A 253 0.43 -2.58 -9.87
CA ALA A 253 1.48 -3.44 -10.36
C ALA A 253 1.19 -4.94 -10.14
N ALA A 254 0.56 -5.32 -9.01
CA ALA A 254 0.23 -6.70 -8.70
C ALA A 254 -1.09 -7.16 -9.37
N ALA A 255 -2.04 -6.25 -9.55
CA ALA A 255 -3.33 -6.49 -10.22
C ALA A 255 -3.19 -6.60 -11.75
N ASP A 256 -2.29 -5.81 -12.34
CA ASP A 256 -2.05 -5.72 -13.77
C ASP A 256 -0.77 -6.45 -14.23
N ALA A 257 -0.02 -7.08 -13.31
CA ALA A 257 1.20 -7.83 -13.66
C ALA A 257 0.90 -9.02 -14.57
N LEU A 258 1.12 -8.80 -15.87
CA LEU A 258 1.56 -9.83 -16.81
C LEU A 258 3.10 -9.98 -16.81
N ARG A 259 3.87 -9.09 -16.15
CA ARG A 259 5.34 -9.01 -16.28
C ARG A 259 6.08 -8.41 -15.08
N ALA A 260 5.79 -8.84 -13.86
CA ALA A 260 6.78 -8.71 -12.79
C ALA A 260 7.59 -10.02 -12.76
N THR A 261 8.92 -9.92 -12.74
CA THR A 261 9.89 -11.02 -12.94
C THR A 261 9.83 -12.16 -11.92
N ASP A 262 8.95 -12.09 -10.92
CA ASP A 262 8.85 -13.05 -9.81
C ASP A 262 7.41 -13.51 -9.52
N VAL A 263 6.46 -13.25 -10.43
CA VAL A 263 5.12 -13.84 -10.41
C VAL A 263 5.16 -15.12 -11.24
N VAL A 264 5.09 -16.30 -10.59
CA VAL A 264 4.80 -17.55 -11.31
C VAL A 264 3.45 -17.34 -11.99
N PRO A 265 3.31 -17.59 -13.31
CA PRO A 265 2.10 -17.26 -14.05
C PRO A 265 0.90 -18.06 -13.53
N GLY A 266 0.21 -17.50 -12.53
CA GLY A 266 -1.23 -17.57 -12.43
C GLY A 266 -1.77 -16.59 -13.47
N VAL A 267 -2.78 -17.01 -14.23
CA VAL A 267 -3.38 -16.21 -15.28
C VAL A 267 -3.94 -14.93 -14.65
N SER A 268 -3.22 -13.81 -14.73
CA SER A 268 -3.85 -12.51 -14.55
C SER A 268 -4.82 -12.35 -15.70
N VAL A 269 -6.11 -12.31 -15.37
CA VAL A 269 -7.15 -11.96 -16.34
C VAL A 269 -7.20 -10.43 -16.32
N PRO A 270 -6.58 -9.74 -17.30
CA PRO A 270 -6.67 -8.28 -17.33
C PRO A 270 -8.13 -7.88 -17.38
N ALA A 271 -8.50 -6.85 -16.61
CA ALA A 271 -9.84 -6.33 -16.66
C ALA A 271 -10.14 -5.75 -18.04
N ALA A 272 -11.39 -5.89 -18.49
CA ALA A 272 -11.86 -5.07 -19.59
C ALA A 272 -11.78 -3.58 -19.18
N PRO A 273 -11.49 -2.66 -20.11
CA PRO A 273 -11.46 -1.23 -19.81
C PRO A 273 -12.72 -0.79 -19.05
N GLY A 274 -12.52 -0.07 -17.95
CA GLY A 274 -13.60 0.43 -17.10
C GLY A 274 -14.18 -0.59 -16.11
N ARG A 275 -13.63 -1.81 -16.01
CA ARG A 275 -14.02 -2.80 -15.00
C ARG A 275 -12.91 -3.06 -13.99
N LEU A 276 -13.28 -3.51 -12.81
CA LEU A 276 -12.32 -3.97 -11.80
C LEU A 276 -11.71 -5.33 -12.19
N PRO A 277 -10.40 -5.54 -12.00
CA PRO A 277 -9.81 -6.85 -12.16
C PRO A 277 -10.36 -7.85 -11.13
N PRO A 278 -10.62 -9.10 -11.53
CA PRO A 278 -11.01 -10.16 -10.61
C PRO A 278 -10.07 -10.32 -9.40
N GLY A 279 -8.77 -10.12 -9.60
CA GLY A 279 -7.77 -10.16 -8.53
C GLY A 279 -8.00 -9.10 -7.44
N ARG A 280 -8.46 -7.89 -7.80
CA ARG A 280 -8.79 -6.84 -6.82
C ARG A 280 -10.07 -7.14 -6.05
N ILE A 281 -11.07 -7.69 -6.74
CA ILE A 281 -12.32 -8.12 -6.11
C ILE A 281 -12.02 -9.19 -5.06
N ALA A 282 -11.25 -10.22 -5.43
CA ALA A 282 -10.85 -11.28 -4.52
C ALA A 282 -9.97 -10.74 -3.38
N ALA A 283 -9.02 -9.85 -3.64
CA ALA A 283 -8.20 -9.22 -2.61
C ALA A 283 -9.05 -8.43 -1.59
N ALA A 284 -10.07 -7.68 -2.05
CA ALA A 284 -10.99 -6.97 -1.17
C ALA A 284 -11.82 -7.91 -0.28
N GLN A 285 -12.16 -9.12 -0.78
CA GLN A 285 -12.80 -10.15 0.03
C GLN A 285 -11.84 -10.78 1.04
N VAL A 286 -10.57 -10.97 0.68
CA VAL A 286 -9.56 -11.61 1.53
C VAL A 286 -9.08 -10.69 2.65
N ALA A 287 -8.93 -9.40 2.37
CA ALA A 287 -8.39 -8.38 3.27
C ALA A 287 -9.38 -7.85 4.31
N LEU A 288 -10.54 -8.47 4.46
CA LEU A 288 -11.51 -8.12 5.50
C LEU A 288 -10.90 -8.38 6.89
N ASP A 289 -10.71 -7.31 7.65
CA ASP A 289 -10.30 -7.41 9.05
C ASP A 289 -11.52 -7.53 9.95
N LEU A 290 -11.59 -8.67 10.63
CA LEU A 290 -12.67 -9.03 11.55
C LEU A 290 -12.14 -9.35 12.94
N ASP A 291 -10.83 -9.26 13.15
CA ASP A 291 -10.28 -9.39 14.48
C ASP A 291 -10.77 -8.17 15.28
N HIS A 292 -11.46 -8.44 16.38
CA HIS A 292 -12.17 -7.44 17.21
C HIS A 292 -13.53 -6.95 16.69
N GLN A 293 -14.10 -7.60 15.66
CA GLN A 293 -15.39 -7.21 15.14
C GLN A 293 -16.57 -7.66 16.02
N VAL A 294 -17.37 -6.70 16.48
CA VAL A 294 -18.61 -7.00 17.21
C VAL A 294 -19.58 -7.75 16.30
N GLY A 295 -20.08 -8.89 16.77
CA GLY A 295 -21.00 -9.76 16.02
C GLY A 295 -20.31 -10.82 15.14
N ALA A 296 -18.98 -10.78 15.00
CA ALA A 296 -18.24 -11.91 14.44
C ALA A 296 -18.20 -13.07 15.43
N THR A 297 -18.33 -14.30 14.92
CA THR A 297 -18.12 -15.51 15.71
C THR A 297 -16.65 -15.90 15.60
N LEU A 298 -15.96 -15.93 16.74
CA LEU A 298 -14.56 -16.32 16.84
C LEU A 298 -14.46 -17.63 17.62
N LEU A 299 -13.99 -18.68 16.96
CA LEU A 299 -13.79 -19.99 17.55
C LEU A 299 -12.32 -20.37 17.49
N SER A 300 -11.80 -20.99 18.55
CA SER A 300 -10.45 -21.54 18.55
C SER A 300 -10.35 -22.83 19.35
N GLY A 301 -9.32 -23.60 19.07
CA GLY A 301 -9.04 -24.82 19.81
C GLY A 301 -8.06 -25.75 19.12
N PRO A 302 -7.63 -26.80 19.83
CA PRO A 302 -6.78 -27.82 19.27
C PRO A 302 -7.55 -28.72 18.28
N ILE A 303 -6.86 -29.16 17.22
CA ILE A 303 -7.33 -30.20 16.30
C ILE A 303 -6.31 -31.33 16.30
N VAL A 304 -6.81 -32.56 16.27
CA VAL A 304 -5.98 -33.77 16.09
C VAL A 304 -5.94 -34.12 14.60
N PRO A 305 -4.78 -33.99 13.93
CA PRO A 305 -4.64 -34.41 12.54
C PRO A 305 -4.97 -35.89 12.37
N THR A 306 -5.68 -36.23 11.30
CA THR A 306 -5.91 -37.62 10.91
C THR A 306 -5.21 -37.91 9.57
N ALA A 307 -5.09 -39.17 9.19
CA ALA A 307 -4.50 -39.55 7.89
C ALA A 307 -5.25 -38.93 6.69
N ALA A 308 -6.51 -38.51 6.86
CA ALA A 308 -7.27 -37.77 5.85
C ALA A 308 -6.82 -36.30 5.69
N MET A 309 -5.95 -35.80 6.56
CA MET A 309 -5.36 -34.46 6.50
C MET A 309 -3.87 -34.54 6.14
N PRO A 310 -3.51 -34.95 4.91
CA PRO A 310 -2.13 -35.26 4.54
C PRO A 310 -1.18 -34.06 4.66
N ARG A 311 -1.71 -32.82 4.61
CA ARG A 311 -0.93 -31.59 4.83
C ARG A 311 -0.39 -31.44 6.25
N TRP A 312 -1.01 -32.10 7.23
CA TRP A 312 -0.75 -31.86 8.66
C TRP A 312 -0.43 -33.14 9.45
N TYR A 313 -0.84 -34.29 8.92
CA TYR A 313 -0.69 -35.56 9.60
C TYR A 313 0.78 -35.91 9.82
N GLN A 314 1.13 -36.30 11.06
CA GLN A 314 2.49 -36.70 11.48
C GLN A 314 3.57 -35.61 11.28
N ARG A 315 3.19 -34.34 11.30
CA ARG A 315 4.15 -33.23 11.16
C ARG A 315 4.68 -32.67 12.47
N ASN A 316 4.03 -32.94 13.59
CA ASN A 316 4.55 -32.63 14.93
C ASN A 316 3.87 -33.53 15.98
N ASP A 317 4.40 -33.48 17.21
CA ASP A 317 3.82 -34.18 18.36
C ASP A 317 2.86 -33.29 19.18
N GLU A 318 2.92 -31.95 19.02
CA GLU A 318 2.08 -31.00 19.76
C GLU A 318 0.66 -30.84 19.19
N GLY A 319 0.44 -31.26 17.94
CA GLY A 319 -0.83 -31.09 17.23
C GLY A 319 -1.01 -29.71 16.59
N LEU A 320 -2.25 -29.44 16.18
CA LEU A 320 -2.63 -28.20 15.48
C LEU A 320 -3.48 -27.31 16.37
N GLY A 321 -3.30 -26.00 16.26
CA GLY A 321 -4.33 -25.04 16.62
C GLY A 321 -5.14 -24.67 15.38
N ALA A 322 -6.44 -24.47 15.55
CA ALA A 322 -7.24 -23.73 14.57
C ALA A 322 -7.94 -22.55 15.19
N TYR A 323 -8.17 -21.57 14.32
CA TYR A 323 -8.92 -20.36 14.58
C TYR A 323 -9.87 -20.15 13.41
N LEU A 324 -11.16 -19.95 13.73
CA LEU A 324 -12.22 -19.77 12.75
C LEU A 324 -12.96 -18.48 13.06
N ILE A 325 -12.99 -17.59 12.07
CA ILE A 325 -13.79 -16.38 12.06
C ILE A 325 -15.00 -16.59 11.16
N GLU A 326 -16.19 -16.22 11.62
CA GLU A 326 -17.41 -16.20 10.80
C GLU A 326 -18.14 -14.85 10.95
N PHE A 327 -18.46 -14.21 9.83
CA PHE A 327 -19.27 -12.98 9.80
C PHE A 327 -20.09 -12.90 8.51
N GLY A 328 -21.38 -13.23 8.60
CA GLY A 328 -22.26 -13.26 7.44
C GLY A 328 -21.76 -14.22 6.36
N PRO A 329 -21.55 -13.77 5.12
CA PRO A 329 -21.03 -14.61 4.03
C PRO A 329 -19.54 -14.91 4.15
N TYR A 330 -18.81 -14.18 5.01
CA TYR A 330 -17.38 -14.35 5.20
C TYR A 330 -17.08 -15.44 6.22
N ARG A 331 -16.13 -16.32 5.87
CA ARG A 331 -15.46 -17.19 6.84
C ARG A 331 -13.96 -17.22 6.58
N GLN A 332 -13.17 -17.28 7.64
CA GLN A 332 -11.74 -17.51 7.54
C GLN A 332 -11.32 -18.58 8.52
N LEU A 333 -10.69 -19.63 8.00
CA LEU A 333 -10.10 -20.68 8.81
C LEU A 333 -8.58 -20.55 8.77
N GLU A 334 -7.97 -20.29 9.91
CA GLU A 334 -6.55 -20.41 10.14
C GLU A 334 -6.24 -21.75 10.81
N ILE A 335 -5.26 -22.48 10.27
CA ILE A 335 -4.67 -23.66 10.89
C ILE A 335 -3.19 -23.33 11.15
N ARG A 336 -2.78 -23.48 12.40
CA ARG A 336 -1.43 -23.19 12.86
C ARG A 336 -0.80 -24.40 13.51
N MET A 337 0.42 -24.70 13.08
CA MET A 337 1.29 -25.71 13.65
C MET A 337 2.55 -25.04 14.21
N ARG A 338 2.85 -25.30 15.48
CA ARG A 338 4.15 -24.96 16.07
C ARG A 338 5.07 -26.16 15.90
N PHE A 339 6.34 -25.90 15.64
CA PHE A 339 7.38 -26.94 15.51
C PHE A 339 7.07 -27.95 14.40
N ASP A 340 6.88 -27.46 13.17
CA ASP A 340 6.68 -28.32 11.99
C ASP A 340 7.96 -29.08 11.64
N ASN A 341 7.93 -30.40 11.73
CA ASN A 341 9.09 -31.28 11.53
C ASN A 341 9.47 -31.51 10.06
N ALA A 342 8.73 -30.97 9.09
CA ALA A 342 9.02 -31.25 7.68
C ALA A 342 10.24 -30.51 7.13
N HIS A 343 10.51 -29.30 7.64
CA HIS A 343 11.58 -28.43 7.14
C HIS A 343 12.45 -27.86 8.28
N PRO A 344 13.06 -28.69 9.15
CA PRO A 344 13.87 -28.19 10.25
C PRO A 344 15.20 -27.61 9.77
N VAL A 345 15.68 -26.55 10.42
CA VAL A 345 16.96 -25.90 10.09
C VAL A 345 17.81 -25.80 11.34
N LYS A 346 18.89 -26.58 11.43
CA LYS A 346 19.88 -26.51 12.52
C LYS A 346 19.26 -26.49 13.93
N GLY A 347 18.21 -27.31 14.15
CA GLY A 347 17.49 -27.39 15.42
C GLY A 347 16.36 -26.37 15.59
N MET A 348 16.21 -25.40 14.68
CA MET A 348 15.02 -24.56 14.57
C MET A 348 13.91 -25.34 13.87
N MET A 349 12.72 -25.34 14.46
CA MET A 349 11.52 -25.90 13.85
C MET A 349 10.56 -24.75 13.53
N PRO A 350 10.11 -24.62 12.27
CA PRO A 350 9.28 -23.51 11.87
C PRO A 350 7.88 -23.55 12.48
N ILE A 351 7.23 -22.40 12.50
CA ILE A 351 5.79 -22.28 12.69
C ILE A 351 5.15 -22.19 11.30
N ARG A 352 4.23 -23.11 11.00
CA ARG A 352 3.43 -23.08 9.77
C ARG A 352 2.04 -22.57 10.08
N THR A 353 1.57 -21.60 9.30
CA THR A 353 0.22 -21.04 9.40
C THR A 353 -0.39 -21.04 8.00
N GLU A 354 -1.50 -21.75 7.80
CA GLU A 354 -2.29 -21.67 6.57
C GLU A 354 -3.65 -21.04 6.87
N ARG A 355 -4.09 -20.12 6.00
CA ARG A 355 -5.42 -19.51 6.07
C ARG A 355 -6.20 -19.79 4.81
N TRP A 356 -7.46 -20.13 5.00
CA TRP A 356 -8.44 -20.37 3.96
C TRP A 356 -9.58 -19.37 4.14
N THR A 357 -9.77 -18.51 3.15
CA THR A 357 -10.79 -17.47 3.18
C THR A 357 -11.93 -17.80 2.23
N TYR A 358 -13.15 -17.71 2.73
CA TYR A 358 -14.38 -17.99 2.01
C TYR A 358 -15.28 -16.77 1.98
N PHE A 359 -15.96 -16.62 0.85
CA PHE A 359 -17.04 -15.67 0.68
C PHE A 359 -18.21 -16.36 -0.03
N ASP A 360 -19.41 -16.30 0.54
CA ASP A 360 -20.60 -17.03 0.02
C ASP A 360 -20.32 -18.51 -0.26
N ASP A 361 -19.65 -19.18 0.69
CA ASP A 361 -19.20 -20.57 0.61
C ASP A 361 -18.18 -20.90 -0.50
N ALA A 362 -17.78 -19.94 -1.33
CA ALA A 362 -16.73 -20.08 -2.33
C ALA A 362 -15.36 -19.80 -1.71
N LEU A 363 -14.34 -20.56 -2.09
CA LEU A 363 -12.96 -20.29 -1.70
C LEU A 363 -12.47 -19.08 -2.49
N VAL A 364 -12.13 -17.98 -1.81
CA VAL A 364 -11.67 -16.73 -2.45
C VAL A 364 -10.21 -16.42 -2.18
N GLY A 365 -9.62 -17.04 -1.15
CA GLY A 365 -8.22 -16.83 -0.82
C GLY A 365 -7.59 -17.99 -0.06
N TYR A 366 -6.30 -18.17 -0.31
CA TYR A 366 -5.41 -19.04 0.45
C TYR A 366 -4.12 -18.27 0.74
N THR A 367 -3.68 -18.30 2.00
CA THR A 367 -2.38 -17.78 2.41
C THR A 367 -1.63 -18.82 3.20
N ALA A 368 -0.32 -18.96 3.01
CA ALA A 368 0.55 -19.77 3.84
C ALA A 368 1.77 -18.97 4.28
N ASP A 369 2.05 -19.00 5.58
CA ASP A 369 3.22 -18.39 6.20
C ASP A 369 4.02 -19.48 6.94
N ILE A 370 5.33 -19.50 6.72
CA ILE A 370 6.27 -20.39 7.40
C ILE A 370 7.36 -19.52 8.02
N ALA A 371 7.36 -19.46 9.34
CA ALA A 371 8.22 -18.57 10.12
C ALA A 371 9.24 -19.35 10.94
N TYR A 372 10.53 -19.02 10.78
CA TYR A 372 11.61 -19.49 11.66
C TYR A 372 11.97 -18.37 12.63
N PHE A 373 11.95 -18.69 13.92
CA PHE A 373 12.35 -17.80 14.99
C PHE A 373 13.74 -18.21 15.47
N MET A 374 14.68 -17.25 15.45
CA MET A 374 16.04 -17.44 15.93
C MET A 374 16.31 -16.46 17.08
N ASP A 375 16.53 -17.01 18.27
CA ASP A 375 17.07 -16.23 19.39
C ASP A 375 18.57 -16.02 19.18
N THR A 376 19.00 -14.77 19.16
CA THR A 376 20.40 -14.38 19.02
C THR A 376 20.81 -13.46 20.17
N GLU A 377 22.11 -13.17 20.32
CA GLU A 377 22.57 -12.21 21.32
C GLU A 377 21.97 -10.79 21.16
N LYS A 378 21.57 -10.42 19.94
CA LYS A 378 21.00 -9.08 19.64
C LYS A 378 19.48 -9.05 19.66
N GLY A 379 18.83 -10.15 20.02
CA GLY A 379 17.38 -10.30 20.05
C GLY A 379 16.87 -11.39 19.11
N MET A 380 15.55 -11.46 18.97
CA MET A 380 14.89 -12.44 18.14
C MET A 380 14.87 -11.98 16.68
N VAL A 381 15.32 -12.84 15.78
CA VAL A 381 15.28 -12.63 14.33
C VAL A 381 14.26 -13.59 13.74
N VAL A 382 13.42 -13.10 12.82
CA VAL A 382 12.38 -13.91 12.17
C VAL A 382 12.61 -13.97 10.67
N PHE A 383 12.53 -15.19 10.13
CA PHE A 383 12.60 -15.48 8.71
C PHE A 383 11.23 -15.96 8.23
N HIS A 384 10.63 -15.31 7.23
CA HIS A 384 9.28 -15.64 6.75
C HIS A 384 9.26 -16.12 5.31
N THR A 385 8.61 -17.25 5.04
CA THR A 385 8.25 -17.71 3.70
C THR A 385 6.74 -17.54 3.53
N GLN A 386 6.30 -16.84 2.47
CA GLN A 386 4.89 -16.52 2.24
C GLN A 386 4.42 -16.95 0.85
N TRP A 387 3.20 -17.49 0.80
CA TRP A 387 2.42 -17.78 -0.40
C TRP A 387 1.04 -17.18 -0.26
N ASP A 388 0.62 -16.37 -1.23
CA ASP A 388 -0.73 -15.84 -1.34
C ASP A 388 -1.34 -16.25 -2.67
N GLN A 389 -2.59 -16.70 -2.67
CA GLN A 389 -3.32 -17.07 -3.87
C GLN A 389 -4.79 -16.73 -3.74
N TYR A 390 -5.32 -15.97 -4.69
CA TYR A 390 -6.72 -15.54 -4.70
C TYR A 390 -7.49 -16.18 -5.85
N PHE A 391 -8.78 -16.38 -5.61
CA PHE A 391 -9.68 -17.04 -6.54
C PHE A 391 -10.92 -16.18 -6.79
N HIS A 392 -11.39 -16.21 -8.04
CA HIS A 392 -12.65 -15.60 -8.44
C HIS A 392 -13.28 -16.49 -9.52
N ASP A 393 -14.59 -16.72 -9.44
CA ASP A 393 -15.34 -17.61 -10.35
C ASP A 393 -14.69 -19.00 -10.55
N GLY A 394 -14.14 -19.57 -9.46
CA GLY A 394 -13.48 -20.88 -9.47
C GLY A 394 -12.15 -20.92 -10.22
N LYS A 395 -11.53 -19.77 -10.48
CA LYS A 395 -10.22 -19.64 -11.16
C LYS A 395 -9.24 -18.90 -10.29
N THR A 396 -7.97 -19.29 -10.35
CA THR A 396 -6.88 -18.48 -9.79
C THR A 396 -6.77 -17.18 -10.57
N VAL A 397 -6.86 -16.05 -9.87
CA VAL A 397 -6.79 -14.70 -10.46
C VAL A 397 -5.59 -13.89 -9.95
N PHE A 398 -4.94 -14.37 -8.90
CA PHE A 398 -3.72 -13.80 -8.36
C PHE A 398 -2.93 -14.88 -7.62
N THR A 399 -1.61 -14.84 -7.77
CA THR A 399 -0.67 -15.62 -6.96
C THR A 399 0.56 -14.78 -6.69
N GLN A 400 1.00 -14.72 -5.44
CA GLN A 400 2.26 -14.11 -5.06
C GLN A 400 3.03 -15.06 -4.14
N THR A 401 4.33 -15.12 -4.39
CA THR A 401 5.31 -15.70 -3.47
C THR A 401 6.33 -14.62 -3.16
N THR A 402 6.90 -14.65 -1.96
CA THR A 402 7.81 -13.62 -1.40
C THR A 402 8.73 -12.92 -2.41
N SER A 403 8.82 -11.58 -2.28
CA SER A 403 9.35 -10.65 -3.31
C SER A 403 10.37 -9.57 -2.80
N ARG A 404 11.32 -9.97 -1.92
CA ARG A 404 12.58 -9.37 -1.35
C ARG A 404 12.50 -8.06 -0.53
N PRO A 405 13.40 -7.82 0.48
CA PRO A 405 14.60 -8.60 0.94
C PRO A 405 14.29 -9.68 2.00
N CYS A 406 14.74 -10.96 1.93
CA CYS A 406 15.91 -11.62 1.31
C CYS A 406 15.61 -12.99 0.60
N ASP A 407 15.13 -13.02 -0.65
CA ASP A 407 14.71 -14.21 -1.44
C ASP A 407 15.75 -15.35 -1.65
N ASP A 408 15.50 -16.43 -2.40
CA ASP A 408 14.44 -16.79 -3.39
C ASP A 408 13.14 -17.35 -2.78
N ALA A 409 13.00 -17.29 -1.45
CA ALA A 409 11.83 -17.83 -0.73
C ALA A 409 11.53 -17.18 0.62
N VAL A 410 12.33 -16.20 1.08
CA VAL A 410 12.29 -15.73 2.47
C VAL A 410 12.35 -14.20 2.55
N ILE A 411 11.54 -13.60 3.40
CA ILE A 411 11.63 -12.18 3.79
C ILE A 411 12.44 -12.10 5.09
N CYS A 412 13.41 -11.19 5.11
CA CYS A 412 14.32 -10.93 6.23
C CYS A 412 14.39 -9.43 6.49
N GLY A 413 14.17 -8.99 7.72
CA GLY A 413 14.35 -7.60 8.09
C GLY A 413 15.82 -7.18 8.19
N ASP A 414 16.06 -5.88 8.39
CA ASP A 414 17.38 -5.29 8.67
C ASP A 414 18.12 -5.98 9.83
N ASP A 415 17.37 -6.63 10.73
CA ASP A 415 17.89 -7.38 11.86
C ASP A 415 18.80 -8.54 11.44
N VAL A 416 18.55 -9.16 10.28
CA VAL A 416 19.45 -10.20 9.73
C VAL A 416 20.79 -9.57 9.33
N ALA A 417 20.78 -8.45 8.62
CA ALA A 417 22.01 -7.78 8.16
C ALA A 417 22.89 -7.27 9.32
N ARG A 418 22.31 -7.04 10.50
CA ARG A 418 23.04 -6.58 11.69
C ARG A 418 23.45 -7.73 12.62
N ASN A 419 23.15 -8.98 12.26
CA ASN A 419 23.29 -10.14 13.11
C ASN A 419 24.10 -11.27 12.46
N PRO A 420 25.35 -11.50 12.88
CA PRO A 420 26.21 -12.54 12.30
C PRO A 420 25.64 -13.96 12.42
N GLU A 421 24.93 -14.28 13.50
CA GLU A 421 24.31 -15.60 13.70
C GLU A 421 23.18 -15.83 12.70
N ALA A 422 22.32 -14.82 12.53
CA ALA A 422 21.24 -14.87 11.55
C ALA A 422 21.77 -14.91 10.10
N GLN A 423 22.84 -14.17 9.80
CA GLN A 423 23.53 -14.25 8.50
C GLN A 423 24.06 -15.65 8.22
N ALA A 424 24.66 -16.28 9.23
CA ALA A 424 25.21 -17.63 9.10
C ALA A 424 24.13 -18.71 8.86
N ALA A 425 22.92 -18.51 9.37
CA ALA A 425 21.79 -19.42 9.16
C ALA A 425 20.95 -19.13 7.91
N SER A 426 21.04 -17.90 7.37
CA SER A 426 20.26 -17.45 6.21
C SER A 426 20.33 -18.37 4.98
N PRO A 427 21.48 -18.99 4.59
CA PRO A 427 21.51 -19.91 3.46
C PRO A 427 20.63 -21.15 3.65
N ASP A 428 20.64 -21.74 4.85
CA ASP A 428 19.89 -22.96 5.16
C ASP A 428 18.39 -22.68 5.28
N VAL A 429 18.04 -21.56 5.93
CA VAL A 429 16.64 -21.12 6.02
C VAL A 429 16.06 -20.82 4.65
N ARG A 430 16.83 -20.22 3.74
CA ARG A 430 16.41 -20.02 2.34
C ARG A 430 16.21 -21.33 1.58
N ALA A 431 17.04 -22.35 1.82
CA ALA A 431 16.86 -23.66 1.21
C ALA A 431 15.57 -24.32 1.69
N ALA A 432 15.35 -24.36 3.01
CA ALA A 432 14.14 -24.89 3.60
C ALA A 432 12.88 -24.12 3.16
N GLY A 433 12.97 -22.78 3.04
CA GLY A 433 11.89 -21.95 2.49
C GLY A 433 11.53 -22.33 1.05
N ARG A 434 12.52 -22.60 0.18
CA ARG A 434 12.25 -23.05 -1.20
C ARG A 434 11.56 -24.41 -1.24
N ASP A 435 12.01 -25.36 -0.42
CA ASP A 435 11.42 -26.69 -0.35
C ASP A 435 9.97 -26.62 0.15
N ALA A 436 9.71 -25.75 1.13
CA ALA A 436 8.36 -25.50 1.62
C ALA A 436 7.46 -24.82 0.58
N LEU A 437 7.95 -23.85 -0.19
CA LEU A 437 7.20 -23.27 -1.32
C LEU A 437 6.91 -24.29 -2.41
N ALA A 438 7.85 -25.20 -2.69
CA ALA A 438 7.64 -26.28 -3.65
C ALA A 438 6.54 -27.25 -3.20
N GLU A 439 6.52 -27.59 -1.90
CA GLU A 439 5.45 -28.37 -1.28
C GLU A 439 4.09 -27.66 -1.44
N ILE A 440 3.99 -26.39 -1.03
CA ILE A 440 2.76 -25.59 -1.12
C ILE A 440 2.29 -25.50 -2.58
N ARG A 441 3.21 -25.21 -3.51
CA ARG A 441 2.92 -25.17 -4.95
C ARG A 441 2.32 -26.49 -5.45
N GLY A 442 2.87 -27.63 -5.02
CA GLY A 442 2.33 -28.95 -5.37
C GLY A 442 0.89 -29.13 -4.92
N TRP A 443 0.55 -28.68 -3.72
CA TRP A 443 -0.82 -28.72 -3.21
C TRP A 443 -1.77 -27.77 -3.96
N MET A 444 -1.29 -26.56 -4.25
CA MET A 444 -2.07 -25.47 -4.84
C MET A 444 -2.21 -25.57 -6.36
N ALA A 445 -1.46 -26.45 -7.01
CA ALA A 445 -1.61 -26.79 -8.43
C ALA A 445 -2.85 -27.65 -8.74
N ARG A 446 -3.56 -28.15 -7.71
CA ARG A 446 -4.78 -28.94 -7.91
C ARG A 446 -5.92 -28.09 -8.49
N PRO A 447 -6.90 -28.71 -9.17
CA PRO A 447 -8.10 -28.02 -9.63
C PRO A 447 -8.84 -27.32 -8.49
N TYR A 448 -9.47 -26.19 -8.79
CA TYR A 448 -10.21 -25.38 -7.81
C TYR A 448 -11.21 -26.21 -6.99
N ASP A 449 -11.99 -27.07 -7.63
CA ASP A 449 -12.98 -27.90 -6.92
C ASP A 449 -12.35 -28.83 -5.87
N ALA A 450 -11.15 -29.35 -6.16
CA ALA A 450 -10.41 -30.18 -5.21
C ALA A 450 -9.85 -29.35 -4.04
N LEU A 451 -9.36 -28.13 -4.31
CA LEU A 451 -8.92 -27.19 -3.28
C LEU A 451 -10.10 -26.76 -2.39
N GLN A 452 -11.22 -26.40 -2.99
CA GLN A 452 -12.43 -26.02 -2.28
C GLN A 452 -12.97 -27.19 -1.43
N ALA A 453 -12.98 -28.42 -1.96
CA ALA A 453 -13.41 -29.60 -1.23
C ALA A 453 -12.50 -29.89 -0.03
N GLU A 454 -11.18 -29.83 -0.20
CA GLU A 454 -10.22 -29.97 0.91
C GLU A 454 -10.43 -28.88 1.95
N ALA A 455 -10.48 -27.62 1.54
CA ALA A 455 -10.64 -26.49 2.44
C ALA A 455 -11.94 -26.64 3.26
N ARG A 456 -13.06 -26.97 2.60
CA ARG A 456 -14.35 -27.25 3.26
C ARG A 456 -14.28 -28.43 4.22
N SER A 457 -13.47 -29.45 3.93
CA SER A 457 -13.27 -30.56 4.86
C SER A 457 -12.74 -30.07 6.21
N TYR A 458 -11.96 -28.99 6.25
CA TYR A 458 -11.48 -28.43 7.51
C TYR A 458 -12.54 -27.62 8.26
N LEU A 459 -13.59 -27.12 7.60
CA LEU A 459 -14.71 -26.47 8.30
C LEU A 459 -15.50 -27.44 9.19
N GLN A 460 -15.36 -28.76 9.01
CA GLN A 460 -15.96 -29.75 9.92
C GLN A 460 -15.46 -29.61 11.37
N PHE A 461 -14.27 -29.02 11.57
CA PHE A 461 -13.71 -28.79 12.89
C PHE A 461 -14.47 -27.75 13.70
N ARG A 462 -15.35 -26.95 13.05
CA ARG A 462 -16.18 -25.96 13.73
C ARG A 462 -16.86 -26.48 15.00
N SER A 463 -17.32 -27.73 15.00
CA SER A 463 -17.98 -28.37 16.15
C SER A 463 -17.04 -28.69 17.33
N ALA A 464 -15.73 -28.83 17.07
CA ALA A 464 -14.69 -29.10 18.06
C ALA A 464 -14.06 -27.82 18.63
N LEU A 465 -14.20 -26.69 17.93
CA LEU A 465 -13.67 -25.39 18.37
C LEU A 465 -14.57 -24.75 19.43
N LYS A 466 -13.97 -23.95 20.31
CA LYS A 466 -14.66 -23.26 21.40
C LYS A 466 -14.68 -21.76 21.14
N PRO A 467 -15.72 -21.03 21.59
CA PRO A 467 -15.71 -19.58 21.55
C PRO A 467 -14.45 -19.02 22.21
N VAL A 468 -13.81 -18.08 21.54
CA VAL A 468 -12.74 -17.29 22.14
C VAL A 468 -13.38 -16.40 23.20
N ALA A 469 -12.98 -16.55 24.46
CA ALA A 469 -13.53 -15.75 25.54
C ALA A 469 -13.33 -14.26 25.25
N ASN A 470 -14.39 -13.46 25.48
CA ASN A 470 -14.45 -12.01 25.26
C ASN A 470 -13.10 -11.33 25.59
N ARG A 471 -12.53 -10.64 24.60
CA ARG A 471 -11.55 -9.58 24.82
C ARG A 471 -12.27 -8.26 25.03
#